data_AF-A0A830CT11-F1
#
_entry.id   AF-A0A830CT11-F1
#
_cell.length_a   1.000
_cell.length_b   1.000
_cell.length_c   1.000
_cell.angle_alpha   90.00
_cell.angle_beta   90.00
_cell.angle_gamma   90.00
#
_symmetry.space_group_name_H-M   'P 1'
#
loop_
_entity.id
_entity.type
_entity.pdbx_description
1 polymer ?
#
loop_
_entity_poly.entity_id
_entity_poly.type
_entity_poly.pdbx_seq_one_letter_code
_entity_poly.pdbx_strand_id
1 'polypeptide(L)'
;MEFNPNSGTCTRGIRCTADINGQCPSQLRAPGGCNNPCTVFNCGPTEFSRFFKDRCPAAYSYPKDDQTSTFTCPGGTSYRVVFCP
;
A
#
# COMPACT_ATOMS: atom_id res chain seq x y z
N MET A 1 -8.11 -0.64 -1.91
CA MET A 1 -8.28 -1.26 -0.59
C MET A 1 -8.29 -0.18 0.47
N GLU A 2 -9.14 -0.33 1.47
CA GLU A 2 -9.06 0.39 2.74
C GLU A 2 -8.85 -0.57 3.88
N PHE A 3 -8.04 -0.15 4.84
CA PHE A 3 -7.83 -0.83 6.10
C PHE A 3 -7.94 0.18 7.23
N ASN A 4 -9.11 0.21 7.87
CA ASN A 4 -9.45 1.25 8.82
C ASN A 4 -9.79 0.63 10.19
N PRO A 5 -9.38 1.25 11.31
CA PRO A 5 -9.96 0.92 12.60
C PRO A 5 -11.46 1.24 12.59
N ASN A 6 -12.26 0.42 13.27
CA ASN A 6 -13.70 0.61 13.38
C ASN A 6 -14.23 0.55 14.82
N SER A 7 -13.34 0.58 15.81
CA SER A 7 -13.70 0.69 17.23
C SER A 7 -12.66 1.50 18.02
N GLY A 8 -13.04 1.92 19.22
CA GLY A 8 -12.18 2.71 20.09
C GLY A 8 -11.96 4.14 19.60
N THR A 9 -10.85 4.75 20.02
CA THR A 9 -10.47 6.13 19.68
C THR A 9 -9.53 6.22 18.47
N CYS A 10 -9.13 5.09 17.89
CA CYS A 10 -8.27 5.09 16.71
C CYS A 10 -9.09 5.41 15.46
N THR A 11 -8.77 6.51 14.78
CA THR A 11 -9.49 6.99 13.60
C THR A 11 -8.64 7.00 12.34
N ARG A 12 -7.32 6.91 12.48
CA ARG A 12 -6.38 6.94 11.35
C ARG A 12 -6.32 5.57 10.68
N GLY A 13 -6.96 5.45 9.52
CA GLY A 13 -6.89 4.29 8.65
C GLY A 13 -5.90 4.45 7.50
N ILE A 14 -5.86 3.44 6.63
CA ILE A 14 -4.98 3.35 5.47
C ILE A 14 -5.84 3.15 4.22
N ARG A 15 -5.54 3.90 3.16
CA ARG A 15 -6.24 3.81 1.87
C ARG A 15 -5.23 3.69 0.72
N CYS A 16 -5.53 2.80 -0.21
CA CYS A 16 -4.84 2.66 -1.48
C CYS A 16 -5.88 2.34 -2.57
N THR A 17 -6.38 3.38 -3.24
CA THR A 17 -7.49 3.30 -4.21
C THR A 17 -7.14 3.85 -5.59
N ALA A 18 -5.88 4.25 -5.79
CA ALA A 18 -5.41 4.62 -7.11
C ALA A 18 -5.53 3.43 -8.09
N ASP A 19 -5.69 3.75 -9.38
CA ASP A 19 -5.65 2.77 -10.46
C ASP A 19 -4.21 2.30 -10.71
N ILE A 20 -3.71 1.46 -9.80
CA ILE A 20 -2.37 0.87 -9.88
C ILE A 20 -2.24 -0.04 -11.11
N ASN A 21 -3.30 -0.76 -11.47
CA ASN A 21 -3.27 -1.72 -12.56
C ASN A 21 -3.27 -1.05 -13.93
N GLY A 22 -4.14 -0.06 -14.17
CA GLY A 22 -4.19 0.67 -15.42
C GLY A 22 -2.95 1.53 -15.66
N GLN A 23 -2.37 2.08 -14.59
CA GLN A 23 -1.16 2.91 -14.65
C GLN A 23 0.14 2.12 -14.45
N CYS A 24 0.07 0.79 -14.34
CA CYS A 24 1.22 -0.04 -14.05
C CYS A 24 2.31 0.12 -15.12
N PRO A 25 3.57 0.43 -14.73
CA PRO A 25 4.72 0.43 -15.62
C PRO A 25 4.83 -0.91 -16.37
N SER A 26 5.17 -0.88 -17.65
CA SER A 26 5.18 -2.08 -18.50
C SER A 26 6.05 -3.20 -17.94
N GLN A 27 7.15 -2.85 -17.28
CA GLN A 27 8.10 -3.76 -16.65
C GLN A 27 7.52 -4.53 -15.45
N LEU A 28 6.44 -4.01 -14.84
CA LEU A 28 5.84 -4.57 -13.63
C LEU A 28 4.48 -5.22 -13.88
N ARG A 29 3.95 -5.14 -15.10
CA ARG A 29 2.63 -5.67 -15.42
C ARG A 29 2.60 -7.18 -15.22
N ALA A 30 1.53 -7.65 -14.60
CA ALA A 30 1.22 -9.07 -14.42
C ALA A 30 -0.26 -9.32 -14.76
N PRO A 31 -0.66 -10.58 -15.04
CA PRO A 31 -2.07 -10.90 -15.26
C PRO A 31 -2.92 -10.45 -14.06
N GLY A 32 -3.80 -9.46 -14.28
CA GLY A 32 -4.70 -8.92 -13.25
C GLY A 32 -4.07 -8.02 -12.20
N GLY A 33 -2.80 -7.61 -12.35
CA GLY A 33 -2.09 -6.87 -11.30
C GLY A 33 -0.85 -6.10 -11.74
N CYS A 34 -0.18 -5.51 -10.76
CA CYS A 34 1.09 -4.82 -10.90
C CYS A 34 2.07 -5.34 -9.84
N ASN A 35 3.14 -6.01 -10.27
CA ASN A 35 4.14 -6.58 -9.38
C ASN A 35 5.00 -5.50 -8.73
N ASN A 36 5.46 -5.76 -7.50
CA ASN A 36 6.48 -4.91 -6.90
C ASN A 36 7.83 -5.09 -7.62
N PRO A 37 8.67 -4.04 -7.75
CA PRO A 37 10.01 -4.18 -8.32
C PRO A 37 10.87 -5.25 -7.66
N CYS A 38 10.72 -5.50 -6.35
CA CYS A 38 11.45 -6.57 -5.65
C CYS A 38 11.08 -7.97 -6.16
N THR A 39 9.85 -8.17 -6.65
CA THR A 39 9.40 -9.45 -7.24
C THR A 39 9.99 -9.70 -8.62
N VAL A 40 10.26 -8.64 -9.39
CA VAL A 40 10.72 -8.73 -10.79
C VAL A 40 12.23 -8.55 -10.91
N PHE A 41 12.82 -7.72 -10.05
CA PHE A 41 14.21 -7.27 -10.09
C PHE A 41 14.88 -7.40 -8.71
N ASN A 42 15.24 -6.26 -8.11
CA ASN A 42 15.92 -6.11 -6.82
C ASN A 42 15.14 -5.18 -5.90
N CYS A 43 15.38 -5.32 -4.60
CA CYS A 43 14.58 -4.68 -3.56
C CYS A 43 15.25 -3.38 -3.06
N GLY A 44 14.56 -2.25 -3.18
CA GLY A 44 15.04 -0.95 -2.68
C GLY A 44 14.17 0.24 -3.08
N PRO A 45 14.51 1.45 -2.60
CA PRO A 45 13.92 2.70 -3.09
C PRO A 45 14.40 2.92 -4.53
N THR A 46 13.49 2.76 -5.48
CA THR A 46 13.71 2.87 -6.94
C THR A 46 12.56 3.69 -7.52
N GLU A 47 12.67 4.12 -8.78
CA GLU A 47 11.54 4.78 -9.47
C GLU A 47 10.27 3.89 -9.47
N PHE A 48 10.44 2.57 -9.49
CA PHE A 48 9.33 1.63 -9.44
C PHE A 48 8.65 1.56 -8.07
N SER A 49 9.37 1.64 -6.95
CA SER A 49 8.73 1.74 -5.64
C SER A 49 8.09 3.10 -5.42
N ARG A 50 8.70 4.19 -5.91
CA ARG A 50 8.07 5.52 -5.91
C ARG A 50 6.73 5.55 -6.65
N PHE A 51 6.61 4.85 -7.79
CA PHE A 51 5.33 4.73 -8.50
C PHE A 51 4.17 4.29 -7.59
N PHE A 52 4.38 3.28 -6.75
CA PHE A 52 3.38 2.81 -5.79
C PHE A 52 3.20 3.81 -4.65
N LYS A 53 4.30 4.41 -4.18
CA LYS A 53 4.27 5.34 -3.05
C LYS A 53 3.50 6.61 -3.35
N ASP A 54 3.71 7.19 -4.53
CA ASP A 54 3.02 8.41 -4.95
C ASP A 54 1.51 8.21 -5.06
N ARG A 55 1.09 7.00 -5.42
CA ARG A 55 -0.32 6.62 -5.60
C ARG A 55 -0.98 6.15 -4.31
N CYS A 56 -0.20 5.54 -3.43
CA CYS A 56 -0.65 5.03 -2.14
C CYS A 56 0.35 5.41 -1.03
N PRO A 57 0.36 6.69 -0.59
CA PRO A 57 1.40 7.20 0.31
C PRO A 57 1.47 6.51 1.68
N ALA A 58 0.33 5.99 2.15
CA ALA A 58 0.23 5.26 3.41
C ALA A 58 0.64 3.78 3.30
N ALA A 59 0.79 3.24 2.08
CA ALA A 59 1.13 1.83 1.88
C ALA A 59 2.66 1.65 1.79
N TYR A 60 3.13 0.49 2.23
CA TYR A 60 4.50 0.07 2.00
C TYR A 60 4.76 -0.10 0.50
N SER A 61 5.76 0.61 -0.02
CA SER A 61 6.16 0.52 -1.43
C SER A 61 7.42 -0.32 -1.66
N TYR A 62 8.23 -0.50 -0.61
CA TYR A 62 9.42 -1.37 -0.57
C TYR A 62 9.67 -1.85 0.87
N PRO A 63 10.53 -2.86 1.12
CA PRO A 63 10.63 -3.52 2.43
C PRO A 63 11.07 -2.64 3.62
N LYS A 64 11.65 -1.46 3.41
CA LYS A 64 12.13 -0.57 4.48
C LYS A 64 11.42 0.79 4.45
N ASP A 65 10.16 0.80 4.04
CA ASP A 65 9.31 2.01 3.92
C ASP A 65 8.52 2.30 5.23
N ASP A 66 9.11 2.00 6.38
CA ASP A 66 8.42 2.03 7.67
C ASP A 66 8.00 3.43 8.11
N GLN A 67 8.86 4.43 7.85
CA GLN A 67 8.70 5.80 8.33
C GLN A 67 7.37 6.45 7.93
N THR A 68 6.81 6.05 6.78
CA THR A 68 5.58 6.65 6.23
C THR A 68 4.44 5.65 6.13
N SER A 69 4.69 4.37 6.42
CA SER A 69 3.73 3.27 6.19
C SER A 69 3.36 2.51 7.47
N THR A 70 3.95 2.88 8.62
CA THR A 70 3.65 2.25 9.90
C THR A 70 2.46 2.94 10.58
N PHE A 71 1.45 2.15 10.91
CA PHE A 71 0.25 2.59 11.62
C PHE A 71 0.03 1.71 12.83
N THR A 72 -0.23 2.33 13.98
CA THR A 72 -0.51 1.65 15.23
C THR A 72 -1.81 2.21 15.83
N CYS A 73 -2.60 1.33 16.42
CA CYS A 73 -3.75 1.66 17.23
C CYS A 73 -3.62 0.98 18.60
N PRO A 74 -4.33 1.45 19.63
CA PRO A 74 -4.36 0.79 20.93
C PRO A 74 -4.79 -0.68 20.84
N GLY A 75 -4.31 -1.49 21.79
CA GLY A 75 -4.74 -2.88 21.92
C GLY A 75 -6.27 -2.99 22.09
N GLY A 76 -6.88 -4.00 21.48
CA GLY A 76 -8.33 -4.18 21.47
C GLY A 76 -9.07 -3.42 20.35
N THR A 77 -8.37 -2.65 19.52
CA THR A 77 -8.97 -2.03 18.33
C THR A 77 -9.42 -3.09 17.33
N SER A 78 -10.66 -2.97 16.87
CA SER A 78 -11.22 -3.75 15.77
C SER A 78 -10.99 -3.03 14.44
N TYR A 79 -10.99 -3.77 13.35
CA TYR A 79 -10.71 -3.22 12.03
C TYR A 79 -11.69 -3.70 10.98
N ARG A 80 -11.84 -2.90 9.93
CA ARG A 80 -12.55 -3.24 8.71
C ARG A 80 -11.59 -3.20 7.53
N VAL A 81 -11.62 -4.24 6.71
CA VAL A 81 -10.93 -4.30 5.42
C VAL A 81 -11.97 -4.22 4.31
N VAL A 82 -11.77 -3.32 3.35
CA VAL A 82 -12.68 -3.13 2.22
C VAL A 82 -11.92 -3.25 0.91
N PHE A 83 -12.35 -4.18 0.07
CA PHE A 83 -11.91 -4.29 -1.32
C PHE A 83 -12.77 -3.40 -2.19
N CYS A 84 -12.14 -2.66 -3.11
CA CYS A 84 -12.81 -1.66 -3.95
C CYS A 84 -13.72 -0.69 -3.15
N PRO A 85 -13.16 0.02 -2.14
CA PRO A 85 -13.91 0.97 -1.32
C PRO A 85 -14.26 2.26 -2.05
#